data_AF-A0A3M1KEF4-F1
#
_entry.id   AF-A0A3M1KEF4-F1
#
_cell.length_a   1.000
_cell.length_b   1.000
_cell.length_c   1.000
_cell.angle_alpha   90.00
_cell.angle_beta   90.00
_cell.angle_gamma   90.00
#
_symmetry.space_group_name_H-M   'P 1'
#
loop_
_entity.id
_entity.type
_entity.pdbx_description
1 polymer ?
#
loop_
_entity_poly.entity_id
_entity_poly.type
_entity_poly.pdbx_seq_one_letter_code
_entity_poly.pdbx_strand_id
1 'polypeptide(L)'
;MKTDQTLPIWKTLMILGAILLGVQLGGVVRDWRTLSGPDDIWWTGVDAAEPLGQAGDQCRVFIDGKELVRRLGAGDLFLKVSDETFQVVDADDVTARINHWPQVRDQAWFRLLRSSVLAAFGAGLLLAGLIGGIVGRRDRSSSPLEQGPRARS
;
A
#
# COMPACT_ATOMS: atom_id res chain seq x y z
N MET A 1 -31.20 19.66 31.63
CA MET A 1 -31.46 18.71 30.52
C MET A 1 -30.48 19.05 29.41
N LYS A 2 -29.42 18.25 29.22
CA LYS A 2 -28.46 18.45 28.12
C LYS A 2 -29.09 17.85 26.87
N THR A 3 -29.44 18.68 25.91
CA THR A 3 -29.93 18.23 24.60
C THR A 3 -28.78 17.51 23.91
N ASP A 4 -28.91 16.22 23.65
CA ASP A 4 -27.95 15.49 22.83
C ASP A 4 -27.90 16.11 21.44
N GLN A 5 -26.83 16.87 21.18
CA GLN A 5 -26.56 17.50 19.89
C GLN A 5 -26.05 16.43 18.92
N THR A 6 -26.91 15.50 18.52
CA THR A 6 -26.57 14.55 17.45
C THR A 6 -26.60 15.29 16.11
N LEU A 7 -25.48 15.30 15.40
CA LEU A 7 -25.41 15.86 14.05
C LEU A 7 -26.40 15.12 13.13
N PRO A 8 -27.08 15.84 12.21
CA PRO A 8 -27.93 15.19 11.22
C PRO A 8 -27.11 14.26 10.33
N ILE A 9 -27.66 13.09 10.00
CA ILE A 9 -26.98 11.99 9.32
C ILE A 9 -26.23 12.44 8.05
N TRP A 10 -26.80 13.34 7.25
CA TRP A 10 -26.15 13.84 6.04
C TRP A 10 -24.84 14.60 6.29
N LYS A 11 -24.73 15.33 7.43
CA LYS A 11 -23.47 15.97 7.84
C LYS A 11 -22.44 14.93 8.27
N THR A 12 -22.88 13.92 9.01
CA THR A 12 -22.02 12.81 9.45
C THR A 12 -21.44 12.07 8.24
N LEU A 13 -22.27 11.75 7.24
CA LEU A 13 -21.83 11.13 5.99
C LEU A 13 -20.84 11.99 5.22
N MET A 14 -21.08 13.30 5.12
CA MET A 14 -20.15 14.24 4.50
C MET A 14 -18.79 14.28 5.19
N ILE A 15 -18.77 14.41 6.52
CA ILE A 15 -17.52 14.51 7.29
C ILE A 15 -16.74 13.20 7.19
N LEU A 16 -17.40 12.06 7.38
CA LEU A 16 -16.77 10.75 7.24
C LEU A 16 -16.23 10.53 5.83
N GLY A 17 -17.02 10.87 4.80
CA GLY A 17 -16.59 10.78 3.41
C GLY A 17 -15.38 11.64 3.09
N ALA A 18 -15.35 12.89 3.58
CA ALA A 18 -14.24 13.82 3.38
C ALA A 18 -12.95 13.33 4.07
N ILE A 19 -13.03 12.85 5.30
CA ILE A 19 -11.89 12.30 6.03
C ILE A 19 -11.35 11.07 5.30
N LEU A 20 -12.24 10.14 4.96
CA LEU A 20 -11.86 8.87 4.36
C LEU A 20 -11.28 9.05 2.95
N LEU A 21 -11.76 10.05 2.19
CA LEU A 21 -11.15 10.44 0.91
C LEU A 21 -9.79 11.11 1.10
N GLY A 22 -9.68 12.04 2.06
CA GLY A 22 -8.48 12.84 2.30
C GLY A 22 -7.27 12.02 2.76
N VAL A 23 -7.49 11.03 3.63
CA VAL A 23 -6.42 10.17 4.17
C VAL A 23 -5.69 9.38 3.08
N GLN A 24 -6.35 9.07 1.96
CA GLN A 24 -5.76 8.25 0.89
C GLN A 24 -4.80 9.02 -0.02
N LEU A 25 -4.92 10.36 -0.10
CA LEU A 25 -4.20 11.16 -1.11
C LEU A 25 -2.68 11.05 -0.99
N GLY A 26 -2.13 11.10 0.23
CA GLY A 26 -0.68 11.02 0.43
C GLY A 26 -0.10 9.66 0.03
N GLY A 27 -0.79 8.57 0.36
CA GLY A 27 -0.40 7.21 -0.02
C GLY A 27 -0.45 6.99 -1.54
N VAL A 28 -1.54 7.43 -2.17
CA VAL A 28 -1.75 7.34 -3.62
C VAL A 28 -0.65 8.05 -4.40
N VAL A 29 -0.27 9.28 -4.01
CA VAL A 29 0.80 10.02 -4.71
C VAL A 29 2.15 9.31 -4.60
N ARG A 30 2.45 8.77 -3.42
CA ARG A 30 3.69 8.01 -3.20
C ARG A 30 3.73 6.74 -4.05
N ASP A 31 2.68 5.91 -3.96
CA ASP A 31 2.61 4.64 -4.68
C ASP A 31 2.56 4.88 -6.20
N TRP A 32 1.87 5.94 -6.68
CA TRP A 32 1.88 6.35 -8.08
C TRP A 32 3.28 6.72 -8.56
N ARG A 33 4.04 7.49 -7.79
CA ARG A 33 5.44 7.82 -8.14
C ARG A 33 6.32 6.58 -8.22
N THR A 34 6.13 5.61 -7.32
CA THR A 34 6.84 4.33 -7.37
C THR A 34 6.51 3.56 -8.66
N LEU A 35 5.23 3.50 -9.06
CA LEU A 35 4.80 2.80 -10.28
C LEU A 35 5.13 3.55 -11.58
N SER A 36 5.23 4.88 -11.53
CA SER A 36 5.57 5.73 -12.69
C SER A 36 7.09 5.81 -12.94
N GLY A 37 7.88 5.20 -12.07
CA GLY A 37 9.32 5.09 -12.25
C GLY A 37 9.66 4.23 -13.49
N PRO A 38 10.92 4.26 -13.94
CA PRO A 38 11.38 3.43 -15.05
C PRO A 38 11.02 1.95 -14.82
N ASP A 39 10.38 1.32 -15.82
CA ASP A 39 10.03 -0.10 -15.80
C ASP A 39 11.28 -1.01 -15.84
N ASP A 40 12.43 -0.41 -16.17
CA ASP A 40 13.72 -1.03 -16.41
C ASP A 40 14.71 -0.79 -15.25
N ILE A 41 14.21 -0.67 -14.01
CA ILE A 41 15.09 -0.64 -12.83
C ILE A 41 15.59 -2.08 -12.55
N TRP A 42 16.75 -2.40 -13.11
CA TRP A 42 17.41 -3.70 -12.96
C TRP A 42 18.45 -3.74 -11.83
N TRP A 43 18.68 -2.63 -11.11
CA TRP A 43 19.82 -2.51 -10.19
C TRP A 43 19.39 -2.42 -8.72
N THR A 44 19.71 -3.43 -7.92
CA THR A 44 19.37 -3.49 -6.48
C THR A 44 20.37 -2.74 -5.59
N GLY A 45 21.09 -1.68 -5.94
CA GLY A 45 22.11 -1.10 -5.04
C GLY A 45 23.24 -2.08 -4.59
N VAL A 46 24.48 -1.63 -4.46
CA VAL A 46 25.57 -2.57 -4.10
C VAL A 46 25.43 -3.02 -2.64
N ASP A 47 24.82 -2.18 -1.81
CA ASP A 47 24.66 -2.37 -0.37
C ASP A 47 23.53 -3.34 0.02
N ALA A 48 22.73 -3.83 -0.93
CA ALA A 48 21.66 -4.81 -0.70
C ALA A 48 22.06 -6.24 -1.12
N ALA A 49 23.35 -6.55 -1.09
CA ALA A 49 23.84 -7.91 -1.28
C ALA A 49 23.56 -8.72 -0.01
N GLU A 50 22.75 -9.77 -0.13
CA GLU A 50 22.42 -10.66 0.99
C GLU A 50 23.30 -11.91 0.91
N PRO A 51 23.78 -12.47 2.04
CA PRO A 51 24.45 -13.76 2.06
C PRO A 51 23.56 -14.83 1.43
N LEU A 52 24.15 -15.74 0.64
CA LEU A 52 23.38 -16.74 -0.11
C LEU A 52 22.54 -17.64 0.83
N GLY A 53 22.99 -17.84 2.06
CA GLY A 53 22.23 -18.56 3.09
C GLY A 53 20.90 -17.89 3.48
N GLN A 54 20.76 -16.57 3.31
CA GLN A 54 19.53 -15.82 3.60
C GLN A 54 18.63 -15.68 2.36
N ALA A 55 19.19 -15.84 1.16
CA ALA A 55 18.52 -15.71 -0.13
C ALA A 55 17.67 -16.93 -0.56
N GLY A 56 17.70 -18.04 0.20
CA GLY A 56 17.27 -19.37 -0.25
C GLY A 56 15.80 -19.52 -0.69
N ASP A 57 14.90 -18.64 -0.21
CA ASP A 57 13.49 -18.61 -0.64
C ASP A 57 13.28 -17.89 -1.97
N GLN A 58 14.24 -17.05 -2.38
CA GLN A 58 14.13 -16.19 -3.56
C GLN A 58 15.06 -16.63 -4.71
N CYS A 59 16.18 -17.27 -4.39
CA CYS A 59 17.13 -17.79 -5.37
C CYS A 59 17.80 -19.06 -4.85
N ARG A 60 17.91 -20.08 -5.70
CA ARG A 60 18.68 -21.30 -5.42
C ARG A 60 19.72 -21.49 -6.50
N VAL A 61 20.98 -21.59 -6.07
CA VAL A 61 22.12 -21.83 -6.95
C VAL A 61 22.56 -23.27 -6.79
N PHE A 62 22.85 -23.94 -7.90
CA PHE A 62 23.28 -25.34 -7.90
C PHE A 62 24.63 -25.48 -8.61
N ILE A 63 25.50 -26.32 -8.06
CA ILE A 63 26.76 -26.76 -8.70
C ILE A 63 26.75 -28.28 -8.71
N ASP A 64 26.93 -28.86 -9.89
CA ASP A 64 26.95 -30.32 -10.08
C ASP A 64 25.69 -31.00 -9.48
N GLY A 65 24.52 -30.42 -9.77
CA GLY A 65 23.23 -30.91 -9.30
C GLY A 65 22.95 -30.79 -7.80
N LYS A 66 23.88 -30.23 -7.00
CA LYS A 66 23.69 -30.00 -5.55
C LYS A 66 23.60 -28.50 -5.25
N GLU A 67 22.79 -28.16 -4.25
CA GLU A 67 22.60 -26.78 -3.80
C GLU A 67 23.92 -26.18 -3.27
N LEU A 68 24.27 -25.00 -3.76
CA LEU A 68 25.52 -24.30 -3.47
C LEU A 68 25.69 -24.04 -1.97
N VAL A 69 24.64 -23.58 -1.29
CA VAL A 69 24.65 -23.33 0.17
C VAL A 69 25.02 -24.60 0.95
N ARG A 70 24.54 -25.77 0.53
CA ARG A 70 24.87 -27.05 1.18
C ARG A 70 26.32 -27.45 0.96
N ARG A 71 26.88 -27.16 -0.22
CA ARG A 71 28.29 -27.43 -0.55
C ARG A 71 29.22 -26.50 0.25
N LEU A 72 28.87 -25.21 0.35
CA LEU A 72 29.61 -24.21 1.12
C LEU A 72 29.64 -24.58 2.60
N GLY A 73 28.48 -24.89 3.20
CA GLY A 73 28.42 -25.31 4.61
C GLY A 73 29.09 -26.66 4.91
N ALA A 74 29.31 -27.50 3.89
CA ALA A 74 30.08 -28.74 4.01
C ALA A 74 31.60 -28.55 3.83
N GLY A 75 32.05 -27.37 3.42
CA GLY A 75 33.46 -27.11 3.09
C GLY A 75 33.92 -27.78 1.78
N ASP A 76 32.98 -28.12 0.89
CA ASP A 76 33.25 -28.80 -0.39
C ASP A 76 33.82 -27.86 -1.47
N LEU A 77 33.84 -26.55 -1.21
CA LEU A 77 34.17 -25.52 -2.19
C LEU A 77 35.43 -24.76 -1.77
N PHE A 78 36.34 -24.65 -2.73
CA PHE A 78 37.62 -23.98 -2.57
C PHE A 78 37.78 -22.90 -3.63
N LEU A 79 38.10 -21.68 -3.19
CA LEU A 79 38.56 -20.60 -4.03
C LEU A 79 40.05 -20.81 -4.29
N LYS A 80 40.42 -20.92 -5.57
CA LYS A 80 41.82 -20.92 -5.98
C LYS A 80 42.35 -19.48 -5.96
N VAL A 81 43.22 -19.17 -4.99
CA VAL A 81 43.81 -17.83 -4.81
C VAL A 81 45.10 -17.68 -5.62
N SER A 82 45.86 -18.77 -5.76
CA SER A 82 47.06 -18.86 -6.58
C SER A 82 47.22 -20.31 -7.10
N ASP A 83 48.29 -20.60 -7.84
CA ASP A 83 48.53 -21.97 -8.34
C ASP A 83 48.71 -23.02 -7.24
N GLU A 84 49.18 -22.61 -6.06
CA GLU A 84 49.43 -23.52 -4.93
C GLU A 84 48.52 -23.26 -3.72
N THR A 85 47.72 -22.19 -3.74
CA THR A 85 46.88 -21.79 -2.60
C THR A 85 45.39 -21.90 -2.91
N PHE A 86 44.71 -22.70 -2.10
CA PHE A 86 43.26 -22.84 -2.06
C PHE A 86 42.73 -22.38 -0.71
N GLN A 87 41.62 -21.65 -0.72
CA GLN A 87 40.91 -21.18 0.46
C GLN A 87 39.51 -21.80 0.48
N VAL A 88 39.09 -22.34 1.62
CA VAL A 88 37.70 -22.81 1.78
C VAL A 88 36.76 -21.61 1.68
N VAL A 89 35.68 -21.74 0.92
CA VAL A 89 34.66 -20.70 0.78
C VAL A 89 33.52 -21.03 1.74
N ASP A 90 33.23 -20.11 2.66
CA ASP A 90 32.07 -20.21 3.55
C ASP A 90 30.78 -19.73 2.85
N ALA A 91 29.63 -20.11 3.38
CA ALA A 91 28.34 -19.60 2.92
C ALA A 91 28.22 -18.08 3.08
N ASP A 92 28.88 -17.51 4.10
CA ASP A 92 28.90 -16.07 4.35
C ASP A 92 29.82 -15.30 3.39
N ASP A 93 30.77 -15.98 2.73
CA ASP A 93 31.67 -15.37 1.73
C ASP A 93 30.99 -15.16 0.37
N VAL A 94 29.83 -15.80 0.16
CA VAL A 94 29.07 -15.74 -1.10
C VAL A 94 27.82 -14.91 -0.90
N THR A 95 27.78 -13.74 -1.55
CA THR A 95 26.61 -12.86 -1.55
C THR A 95 25.90 -12.88 -2.90
N ALA A 96 24.58 -12.72 -2.87
CA ALA A 96 23.75 -12.58 -4.05
C ALA A 96 23.01 -11.24 -4.02
N ARG A 97 22.94 -10.57 -5.18
CA ARG A 97 22.10 -9.40 -5.38
C ARG A 97 20.85 -9.86 -6.14
N ILE A 98 19.73 -9.88 -5.44
CA ILE A 98 18.44 -10.27 -6.00
C ILE A 98 17.67 -9.00 -6.32
N ASN A 99 17.03 -8.96 -7.49
CA ASN A 99 16.17 -7.83 -7.84
C ASN A 99 14.78 -8.00 -7.21
N HIS A 100 14.47 -7.20 -6.19
CA HIS A 100 13.15 -7.17 -5.54
C HIS A 100 12.14 -6.24 -6.21
N TRP A 101 12.52 -5.57 -7.31
CA TRP A 101 11.64 -4.62 -8.00
C TRP A 101 10.25 -5.17 -8.35
N PRO A 102 10.10 -6.42 -8.83
CA PRO A 102 8.78 -7.00 -9.06
C PRO A 102 7.91 -7.04 -7.81
N GLN A 103 8.46 -7.42 -6.66
CA GLN A 103 7.68 -7.50 -5.41
C GLN A 103 7.31 -6.12 -4.88
N VAL A 104 8.22 -5.15 -4.97
CA VAL A 104 7.95 -3.75 -4.59
C VAL A 104 6.81 -3.18 -5.44
N ARG A 105 6.84 -3.46 -6.75
CA ARG A 105 5.81 -3.06 -7.71
C ARG A 105 4.46 -3.71 -7.41
N ASP A 106 4.43 -5.01 -7.15
CA ASP A 106 3.19 -5.73 -6.82
C ASP A 106 2.57 -5.20 -5.52
N GLN A 107 3.39 -4.93 -4.51
CA GLN A 107 2.91 -4.33 -3.26
C GLN A 107 2.40 -2.90 -3.46
N ALA A 108 3.06 -2.09 -4.30
CA ALA A 108 2.58 -0.75 -4.64
C ALA A 108 1.24 -0.82 -5.38
N TRP A 109 1.07 -1.77 -6.30
CA TRP A 109 -0.21 -2.00 -6.97
C TRP A 109 -1.32 -2.36 -5.98
N PHE A 110 -1.06 -3.29 -5.08
CA PHE A 110 -2.03 -3.71 -4.08
C PHE A 110 -2.45 -2.56 -3.16
N ARG A 111 -1.49 -1.74 -2.71
CA ARG A 111 -1.77 -0.54 -1.91
C ARG A 111 -2.59 0.49 -2.68
N LEU A 112 -2.30 0.70 -3.97
CA LEU A 112 -3.05 1.63 -4.80
C LEU A 112 -4.48 1.15 -4.99
N LEU A 113 -4.69 -0.13 -5.31
CA LEU A 113 -6.01 -0.74 -5.48
C LEU A 113 -6.87 -0.58 -4.22
N ARG A 114 -6.29 -0.93 -3.06
CA ARG A 114 -6.96 -0.75 -1.76
C ARG A 114 -7.31 0.72 -1.51
N SER A 115 -6.40 1.62 -1.85
CA SER A 115 -6.61 3.06 -1.67
C SER A 115 -7.70 3.61 -2.58
N SER A 116 -7.80 3.13 -3.82
CA SER A 116 -8.86 3.48 -4.76
C SER A 116 -10.24 3.02 -4.29
N VAL A 117 -10.36 1.79 -3.75
CA VAL A 117 -11.63 1.29 -3.19
C VAL A 117 -12.08 2.13 -2.01
N LEU A 118 -11.18 2.46 -1.08
CA LEU A 118 -11.49 3.31 0.06
C LEU A 118 -11.84 4.73 -0.39
N ALA A 119 -11.08 5.31 -1.32
CA ALA A 119 -11.37 6.64 -1.86
C ALA A 119 -12.75 6.69 -2.54
N ALA A 120 -13.11 5.66 -3.33
CA ALA A 120 -14.43 5.57 -3.96
C ALA A 120 -15.56 5.48 -2.92
N PHE A 121 -15.36 4.71 -1.85
CA PHE A 121 -16.31 4.63 -0.75
C PHE A 121 -16.47 5.98 -0.03
N GLY A 122 -15.36 6.66 0.29
CA GLY A 122 -15.37 7.99 0.88
C GLY A 122 -16.07 9.03 0.00
N ALA A 123 -15.80 9.02 -1.31
CA ALA A 123 -16.49 9.87 -2.27
C ALA A 123 -18.00 9.58 -2.33
N GLY A 124 -18.40 8.31 -2.26
CA GLY A 124 -19.80 7.90 -2.19
C GLY A 124 -20.52 8.45 -0.95
N LEU A 125 -19.90 8.35 0.23
CA LEU A 125 -20.43 8.93 1.47
C LEU A 125 -20.55 10.47 1.39
N LEU A 126 -19.54 11.13 0.82
CA LEU A 126 -19.54 12.57 0.61
C LEU A 126 -20.71 13.00 -0.29
N LEU A 127 -20.88 12.34 -1.44
CA LEU A 127 -21.96 12.60 -2.38
C LEU A 127 -23.33 12.34 -1.77
N ALA A 128 -23.50 11.22 -1.07
CA ALA A 128 -24.75 10.90 -0.38
C ALA A 128 -25.11 11.96 0.68
N GLY A 129 -24.12 12.42 1.46
CA GLY A 129 -24.30 13.51 2.42
C GLY A 129 -24.65 14.85 1.76
N LEU A 130 -24.02 15.18 0.63
CA LEU A 130 -24.34 16.40 -0.13
C LEU A 130 -25.77 16.38 -0.68
N ILE A 131 -26.17 15.27 -1.31
CA ILE A 131 -27.52 15.08 -1.85
C ILE A 131 -28.55 15.14 -0.71
N GLY A 132 -28.34 14.40 0.36
CA GLY A 132 -29.21 14.41 1.54
C GLY A 132 -29.34 15.80 2.17
N GLY A 133 -28.26 16.58 2.19
CA GLY A 133 -28.27 17.96 2.64
C GLY A 133 -29.08 18.90 1.75
N ILE A 134 -29.04 18.72 0.43
CA ILE A 134 -29.83 19.51 -0.53
C ILE A 134 -31.32 19.18 -0.41
N VAL A 135 -31.67 17.89 -0.40
CA VAL A 135 -33.07 17.42 -0.30
C VAL A 135 -33.68 17.87 1.04
N GLY A 136 -33.00 17.61 2.16
CA GLY A 136 -33.51 17.99 3.48
C GLY A 136 -33.65 19.50 3.70
N ARG A 137 -32.90 20.35 2.95
CA ARG A 137 -33.09 21.81 2.95
C ARG A 137 -34.33 22.24 2.17
N ARG A 138 -34.60 21.60 1.02
CA ARG A 138 -35.80 21.88 0.20
C ARG A 138 -37.09 21.55 0.94
N ASP A 139 -37.13 20.42 1.64
CA ASP A 139 -38.33 20.01 2.39
C ASP A 139 -38.67 21.03 3.50
N ARG A 140 -37.65 21.54 4.21
CA ARG A 140 -37.84 22.56 5.27
C ARG A 140 -38.30 23.91 4.75
N SER A 141 -37.89 24.32 3.54
CA SER A 141 -38.35 25.57 2.93
C SER A 141 -39.80 25.50 2.42
N SER A 142 -40.35 24.30 2.28
CA SER A 142 -41.70 24.07 1.72
C SER A 142 -42.81 24.08 2.78
N SER A 143 -42.47 23.82 4.05
CA SER A 143 -43.39 23.79 5.19
C SER A 143 -43.84 25.13 5.84
N PRO A 144 -43.30 26.34 5.55
CA PRO A 144 -43.71 27.57 6.25
C PRO A 144 -45.10 28.14 5.89
N LEU A 145 -45.77 27.69 4.83
CA LEU A 145 -46.97 28.38 4.31
C LEU A 145 -48.33 27.75 4.72
N GLU A 146 -48.34 26.62 5.42
CA GLU A 146 -49.61 25.97 5.85
C GLU A 146 -50.11 26.38 7.25
N GLN A 147 -49.41 27.25 7.96
CA GLN A 147 -49.86 27.78 9.26
C GLN A 147 -50.29 29.24 9.15
N GLY A 148 -51.24 29.53 8.25
CA GLY A 148 -52.00 30.77 8.29
C GLY A 148 -52.92 30.78 9.52
N PRO A 149 -53.08 31.93 10.21
CA PRO A 149 -53.88 31.98 11.44
C PRO A 149 -55.33 31.64 11.11
N ARG A 150 -55.84 30.53 11.64
CA ARG A 150 -57.29 30.30 11.71
C ARG A 150 -57.88 31.43 12.51
N ALA A 151 -58.56 32.34 11.80
CA ALA A 151 -59.42 33.35 12.37
C ALA A 151 -60.33 32.69 13.41
N ARG A 152 -60.18 33.11 14.68
CA ARG A 152 -61.18 32.84 15.69
C ARG A 152 -62.26 33.90 15.53
N SER A 153 -63.42 33.47 15.09
CA SER A 153 -64.71 34.15 15.21
C SER A 153 -65.13 34.23 16.67
#